data_AF-A0A151YV44-F1
#
_entry.id   AF-A0A151YV44-F1
#
_cell.length_a   1.000
_cell.length_b   1.000
_cell.length_c   1.000
_cell.angle_alpha   90.00
_cell.angle_beta   90.00
_cell.angle_gamma   90.00
#
_symmetry.space_group_name_H-M   'P 1'
#
loop_
_entity.id
_entity.type
_entity.pdbx_description
1 polymer ?
#
loop_
_entity_poly.entity_id
_entity_poly.type
_entity_poly.pdbx_seq_one_letter_code
_entity_poly.pdbx_strand_id
1 'polypeptide(L)'
;MSEFEMNSSLAEKITKLNEEGVHKEEIERFLDQHLIKYPDDVEAWVRLGVLVFEPPIGDFEKSINCLRKAVEVKPDCLEALLILMRMQNYIYREIDEDLYKLLHKKSKRKSQITFFKRNVKEKKKPG
;
A
#
# COMPACT_ATOMS: atom_id res chain seq x y z
N MET A 1 -6.62 0.39 -21.61
CA MET A 1 -6.75 -0.38 -20.36
C MET A 1 -6.89 0.63 -19.24
N SER A 2 -8.00 0.57 -18.51
CA SER A 2 -8.19 1.45 -17.35
C SER A 2 -7.37 0.97 -16.14
N GLU A 3 -7.08 1.85 -15.19
CA GLU A 3 -6.43 1.51 -13.91
C GLU A 3 -7.17 0.36 -13.19
N PHE A 4 -8.50 0.32 -13.32
CA PHE A 4 -9.35 -0.74 -12.77
C PHE A 4 -9.13 -2.11 -13.45
N GLU A 5 -9.08 -2.14 -14.79
CA GLU A 5 -8.80 -3.37 -15.55
C GLU A 5 -7.39 -3.91 -15.29
N MET A 6 -6.42 -2.99 -15.14
CA MET A 6 -5.03 -3.34 -14.86
C MET A 6 -4.86 -3.91 -13.44
N ASN A 7 -5.50 -3.29 -12.44
CA ASN A 7 -5.48 -3.77 -11.07
C ASN A 7 -6.15 -5.14 -10.91
N SER A 8 -7.25 -5.40 -11.64
CA SER A 8 -7.88 -6.73 -11.68
C SER A 8 -6.92 -7.77 -12.23
N SER A 9 -6.24 -7.47 -13.35
CA SER A 9 -5.28 -8.39 -13.97
C SER A 9 -4.07 -8.71 -13.10
N LEU A 10 -3.54 -7.73 -12.35
CA LEU A 10 -2.42 -7.93 -11.45
C LEU A 10 -2.80 -8.86 -10.29
N ALA A 11 -3.92 -8.56 -9.62
CA ALA A 11 -4.39 -9.32 -8.46
C ALA A 11 -4.76 -10.77 -8.83
N GLU A 12 -5.44 -10.97 -9.96
CA GLU A 12 -5.79 -12.30 -10.48
C GLU A 12 -4.52 -13.14 -10.72
N LYS A 13 -3.51 -12.55 -11.36
CA LYS A 13 -2.28 -13.26 -11.68
C LYS A 13 -1.47 -13.64 -10.44
N ILE A 14 -1.35 -12.74 -9.45
CA ILE A 14 -0.67 -13.05 -8.19
C ILE A 14 -1.43 -14.13 -7.41
N THR A 15 -2.76 -14.07 -7.40
CA THR A 15 -3.59 -15.10 -6.74
C THR A 15 -3.35 -16.46 -7.37
N LYS A 16 -3.37 -16.53 -8.70
CA LYS A 16 -3.08 -17.77 -9.44
C LYS A 16 -1.69 -18.32 -9.13
N LEU A 17 -0.65 -17.49 -9.11
CA LEU A 17 0.72 -17.92 -8.78
C LEU A 17 0.79 -18.50 -7.36
N ASN A 18 0.08 -17.90 -6.40
CA ASN A 18 0.01 -18.43 -5.04
C ASN A 18 -0.72 -19.78 -4.98
N GLU A 19 -1.83 -19.94 -5.71
CA GLU A 19 -2.60 -21.20 -5.77
C GLU A 19 -1.82 -22.34 -6.43
N GLU A 20 -0.98 -22.03 -7.42
CA GLU A 20 -0.07 -22.97 -8.07
C GLU A 20 1.10 -23.38 -7.15
N GLY A 21 1.18 -22.84 -5.93
CA GLY A 21 2.25 -23.13 -4.98
C GLY A 21 3.60 -22.60 -5.44
N VAL A 22 3.61 -21.61 -6.32
CA VAL A 22 4.83 -21.04 -6.89
C VAL A 22 5.63 -20.34 -5.79
N HIS A 23 6.96 -20.49 -5.86
CA HIS A 23 7.89 -19.87 -4.94
C HIS A 23 7.77 -18.34 -4.94
N LYS A 24 7.89 -17.70 -3.76
CA LYS A 24 7.74 -16.25 -3.58
C LYS A 24 8.66 -15.45 -4.51
N GLU A 25 9.83 -15.99 -4.83
CA GLU A 25 10.84 -15.44 -5.73
C GLU A 25 10.32 -15.25 -7.17
N GLU A 26 9.38 -16.07 -7.63
CA GLU A 26 8.79 -15.90 -8.95
C GLU A 26 7.73 -14.80 -8.97
N ILE A 27 6.94 -14.70 -7.90
CA ILE A 27 6.00 -13.59 -7.70
C ILE A 27 6.77 -12.27 -7.60
N GLU A 28 7.91 -12.28 -6.92
CA GLU A 28 8.83 -11.14 -6.82
C GLU A 28 9.31 -10.72 -8.22
N ARG A 29 9.86 -11.66 -9.01
CA ARG A 29 10.29 -11.38 -10.40
C ARG A 29 9.16 -10.82 -11.26
N PHE A 30 7.95 -11.36 -11.11
CA PHE A 30 6.79 -10.89 -11.85
C PHE A 30 6.44 -9.44 -11.47
N LEU A 31 6.43 -9.13 -10.17
CA LEU A 31 6.19 -7.77 -9.67
C LEU A 31 7.27 -6.78 -10.10
N ASP A 32 8.56 -7.17 -10.03
CA ASP A 32 9.66 -6.35 -10.51
C ASP A 32 9.50 -6.02 -12.01
N GLN A 33 9.15 -7.01 -12.84
CA GLN A 33 8.89 -6.81 -14.28
C GLN A 33 7.66 -5.93 -14.56
N HIS A 34 6.61 -6.04 -13.74
CA HIS A 34 5.41 -5.22 -13.84
C HIS A 34 5.74 -3.76 -13.54
N LEU A 35 6.48 -3.51 -12.46
CA LEU A 35 6.87 -2.17 -12.01
C LEU A 35 7.83 -1.44 -12.95
N ILE A 36 8.60 -2.17 -13.78
CA ILE A 36 9.37 -1.56 -14.88
C ILE A 36 8.43 -0.90 -15.91
N LYS A 37 7.26 -1.51 -16.16
CA LYS A 37 6.27 -1.01 -17.14
C LYS A 37 5.31 -0.01 -16.52
N TYR A 38 5.00 -0.17 -15.24
CA TYR A 38 4.02 0.61 -14.49
C TYR A 38 4.66 1.12 -13.18
N PRO A 39 5.61 2.07 -13.25
CA PRO A 39 6.36 2.53 -12.09
C PRO A 39 5.52 3.33 -11.08
N ASP A 40 4.33 3.74 -11.49
CA ASP A 40 3.32 4.48 -10.74
C ASP A 40 2.19 3.59 -10.21
N ASP A 41 2.30 2.27 -10.37
CA ASP A 41 1.37 1.31 -9.76
C ASP A 41 1.67 1.14 -8.25
N VAL A 42 0.92 1.90 -7.45
CA VAL A 42 1.02 1.90 -5.98
C VAL A 42 0.74 0.51 -5.39
N GLU A 43 -0.21 -0.23 -5.96
CA GLU A 43 -0.62 -1.53 -5.45
C GLU A 43 0.50 -2.56 -5.66
N ALA A 44 1.13 -2.55 -6.84
CA ALA A 44 2.28 -3.40 -7.12
C ALA A 44 3.46 -3.13 -6.17
N TRP A 45 3.77 -1.85 -5.89
CA TRP A 45 4.80 -1.49 -4.91
C TRP A 45 4.49 -1.98 -3.50
N VAL A 46 3.23 -1.86 -3.05
CA VAL A 46 2.79 -2.36 -1.74
C VAL A 46 2.92 -3.88 -1.67
N ARG A 47 2.43 -4.59 -2.70
CA ARG A 47 2.49 -6.06 -2.77
C ARG A 47 3.93 -6.57 -2.76
N LEU A 48 4.83 -5.94 -3.51
CA LEU A 48 6.24 -6.30 -3.53
C LEU A 48 6.87 -6.09 -2.15
N GLY A 49 6.61 -4.95 -1.50
CA GLY A 49 7.12 -4.69 -0.15
C GLY A 49 6.68 -5.75 0.87
N VAL A 50 5.39 -6.12 0.87
CA VAL A 50 4.89 -7.18 1.76
C VAL A 50 5.52 -8.54 1.44
N LEU A 51 5.66 -8.88 0.15
CA LEU A 51 6.20 -10.16 -0.29
C LEU A 51 7.64 -10.36 0.17
N VAL A 52 8.51 -9.37 -0.04
CA VAL A 52 9.95 -9.47 0.23
C VAL A 52 10.30 -9.31 1.70
N PHE A 53 9.41 -8.75 2.52
CA PHE A 53 9.58 -8.65 3.96
C PHE A 53 9.52 -10.01 4.68
N GLU A 54 8.68 -10.93 4.20
CA GLU A 54 8.47 -12.20 4.88
C GLU A 54 9.45 -13.28 4.39
N PRO A 55 9.76 -14.29 5.23
CA PRO A 55 10.49 -15.47 4.79
C PRO A 55 9.80 -16.15 3.58
N PRO A 56 10.57 -16.77 2.66
CA PRO A 56 12.02 -16.99 2.74
C PRO A 56 12.88 -15.80 2.28
N ILE A 57 12.29 -14.73 1.75
CA ILE A 57 13.05 -13.61 1.18
C ILE A 57 13.69 -12.77 2.30
N GLY A 58 12.88 -12.22 3.21
CA GLY A 58 13.36 -11.47 4.37
C GLY A 58 14.23 -10.25 4.04
N ASP A 59 14.09 -9.67 2.85
CA ASP A 59 14.82 -8.47 2.42
C ASP A 59 14.11 -7.22 2.92
N PHE A 60 14.48 -6.83 4.15
CA PHE A 60 13.92 -5.68 4.84
C PHE A 60 14.21 -4.35 4.13
N GLU A 61 15.40 -4.21 3.56
CA GLU A 61 15.79 -2.97 2.87
C GLU A 61 15.02 -2.80 1.57
N LYS A 62 14.91 -3.87 0.76
CA LYS A 62 14.08 -3.86 -0.45
C LYS A 62 12.63 -3.56 -0.11
N SER A 63 12.09 -4.16 0.95
CA SER A 63 10.72 -3.90 1.40
C SER A 63 10.48 -2.42 1.71
N ILE A 64 11.34 -1.82 2.53
CA ILE A 64 11.27 -0.40 2.90
C ILE A 64 11.31 0.47 1.65
N ASN A 65 12.22 0.17 0.71
CA ASN A 65 12.34 0.93 -0.54
C ASN A 65 11.07 0.84 -1.39
N CYS A 66 10.46 -0.34 -1.50
CA CYS A 66 9.20 -0.52 -2.24
C CYS A 66 8.06 0.28 -1.60
N LEU A 67 7.94 0.23 -0.28
CA LEU A 67 6.91 0.96 0.45
C LEU A 67 7.12 2.48 0.38
N ARG A 68 8.38 2.95 0.40
CA ARG A 68 8.71 4.35 0.15
C ARG A 68 8.32 4.78 -1.26
N LYS A 69 8.55 3.95 -2.28
CA LYS A 69 8.09 4.22 -3.66
C LYS A 69 6.56 4.35 -3.74
N ALA A 70 5.82 3.46 -3.07
CA ALA A 70 4.36 3.58 -2.98
C ALA A 70 3.92 4.92 -2.35
N VAL A 71 4.62 5.38 -1.30
CA VAL A 71 4.36 6.68 -0.65
C VAL A 71 4.82 7.86 -1.53
N GLU A 72 5.91 7.75 -2.28
CA GLU A 72 6.34 8.79 -3.22
C GLU A 72 5.31 9.01 -4.33
N VAL A 73 4.82 7.92 -4.93
CA VAL A 73 3.78 7.96 -5.98
C VAL A 73 2.45 8.44 -5.40
N LYS A 74 2.07 7.91 -4.23
CA LYS A 74 0.82 8.25 -3.54
C LYS A 74 1.07 8.51 -2.06
N PRO A 75 1.39 9.77 -1.68
CA PRO A 75 1.70 10.15 -0.30
C PRO A 75 0.59 9.88 0.71
N ASP A 76 -0.64 9.63 0.25
CA ASP A 76 -1.79 9.33 1.07
C ASP A 76 -2.18 7.84 1.08
N CYS A 77 -1.35 6.95 0.52
CA CYS A 77 -1.57 5.50 0.57
C CYS A 77 -1.48 4.99 2.02
N LEU A 78 -2.63 4.82 2.69
CA LEU A 78 -2.68 4.44 4.10
C LEU A 78 -2.03 3.08 4.35
N GLU A 79 -2.20 2.16 3.42
CA GLU A 79 -1.66 0.82 3.51
C GLU A 79 -0.13 0.86 3.51
N ALA A 80 0.47 1.52 2.51
CA ALA A 80 1.92 1.71 2.47
C ALA A 80 2.47 2.41 3.72
N LEU A 81 1.81 3.49 4.18
CA LEU A 81 2.22 4.21 5.39
C LEU A 81 2.20 3.30 6.63
N LEU A 82 1.10 2.57 6.85
CA LEU A 82 0.95 1.68 8.01
C LEU A 82 1.97 0.55 8.01
N ILE A 83 2.19 -0.06 6.84
CA ILE A 83 3.14 -1.15 6.69
C ILE A 83 4.56 -0.61 6.91
N LEU A 84 4.93 0.52 6.31
CA LEU A 84 6.25 1.13 6.48
C LEU A 84 6.55 1.49 7.94
N MET A 85 5.60 2.10 8.66
CA MET A 85 5.74 2.38 10.10
C MET A 85 5.94 1.10 10.90
N ARG A 86 5.17 0.04 10.61
CA ARG A 86 5.32 -1.25 11.30
C ARG A 86 6.70 -1.85 11.07
N MET A 87 7.23 -1.75 9.86
CA MET A 87 8.54 -2.27 9.51
C MET A 87 9.68 -1.47 10.14
N GLN A 88 9.64 -0.14 10.06
CA GLN A 88 10.65 0.71 10.71
C GLN A 88 10.67 0.47 12.23
N ASN A 89 9.49 0.37 12.87
CA ASN A 89 9.41 0.04 14.28
C ASN A 89 9.95 -1.36 14.60
N TYR A 90 9.72 -2.35 13.72
CA TYR A 90 10.24 -3.71 13.90
C TYR A 90 11.76 -3.76 13.77
N ILE A 91 12.33 -3.07 12.79
CA ILE A 91 13.76 -3.15 12.43
C ILE A 91 14.60 -2.19 13.28
N TYR A 92 14.19 -0.93 13.37
CA TYR A 92 14.98 0.15 13.97
C TYR A 92 14.48 0.56 15.36
N ARG A 93 13.29 0.09 15.79
CA ARG A 93 12.60 0.56 17.01
C ARG A 93 12.37 2.07 17.07
N GLU A 94 12.40 2.70 15.90
CA GLU A 94 12.16 4.11 15.68
C GLU A 94 11.17 4.27 14.53
N ILE A 95 10.34 5.30 14.59
CA ILE A 95 9.38 5.64 13.55
C ILE A 95 9.75 7.01 13.01
N ASP A 96 9.83 7.14 11.70
CA ASP A 96 10.06 8.42 11.04
C ASP A 96 8.93 9.42 11.40
N GLU A 97 9.30 10.57 11.96
CA GLU A 97 8.36 11.57 12.44
C GLU A 97 7.50 12.16 11.31
N ASP A 98 8.05 12.25 10.10
CA ASP A 98 7.33 12.76 8.93
C ASP A 98 6.28 11.75 8.47
N LEU A 99 6.60 10.45 8.56
CA LEU A 99 5.67 9.36 8.30
C LEU A 99 4.49 9.39 9.29
N TYR A 100 4.76 9.63 10.58
CA TYR A 100 3.74 9.80 11.61
C TYR A 100 2.84 11.01 11.34
N LYS A 101 3.41 12.15 10.93
CA LYS A 101 2.66 13.36 10.55
C LYS A 101 1.75 13.10 9.34
N LEU A 102 2.23 12.37 8.33
CA LEU A 102 1.45 12.00 7.15
C LEU A 102 0.19 11.17 7.51
N LEU A 103 0.35 10.18 8.40
CA LEU A 103 -0.79 9.39 8.90
C LEU A 103 -1.81 10.27 9.65
N HIS A 104 -1.33 11.09 10.59
CA HIS A 104 -2.19 11.93 11.43
C HIS A 104 -2.99 12.97 10.66
N LYS A 105 -2.39 13.56 9.61
CA LYS A 105 -3.08 14.45 8.68
C LYS A 105 -4.33 13.80 8.08
N LYS A 106 -4.28 12.48 7.80
CA LYS A 106 -5.40 11.73 7.24
C LYS A 106 -6.43 11.31 8.29
N SER A 107 -6.01 11.00 9.52
CA SER A 107 -6.95 10.78 10.63
C SER A 107 -7.86 12.00 10.83
N LYS A 108 -7.30 13.22 10.80
CA LYS A 108 -8.06 14.47 10.83
C LYS A 108 -8.95 14.69 9.61
N ARG A 109 -8.51 14.34 8.39
CA ARG A 109 -9.34 14.45 7.18
C ARG A 109 -10.51 13.45 7.19
N LYS A 110 -10.28 12.20 7.61
CA LYS A 110 -11.34 11.19 7.76
C LYS A 110 -12.37 11.63 8.79
N SER A 111 -11.97 12.09 9.97
CA SER A 111 -12.91 12.56 11.00
C SER A 111 -13.72 13.79 10.56
N GLN A 112 -13.11 14.74 9.83
CA GLN A 112 -13.83 15.87 9.23
C GLN A 112 -14.81 15.43 8.14
N ILE A 113 -14.46 14.46 7.30
CA ILE A 113 -15.39 13.90 6.29
C ILE A 113 -16.54 13.17 6.98
N THR A 114 -16.31 12.41 8.06
CA THR A 114 -17.39 11.74 8.81
C THR A 114 -18.32 12.77 9.47
N PHE A 115 -17.77 13.83 10.05
CA PHE A 115 -18.53 14.94 10.60
C PHE A 115 -19.37 15.66 9.53
N PHE A 116 -18.77 15.94 8.36
CA PHE A 116 -19.45 16.59 7.26
C PHE A 116 -20.55 15.70 6.64
N LYS A 117 -20.30 14.40 6.44
CA LYS A 117 -21.31 13.45 5.94
C LYS A 117 -22.48 13.26 6.91
N ARG A 118 -22.25 13.33 8.23
CA ARG A 118 -23.30 13.29 9.25
C ARG A 118 -24.19 14.53 9.21
N ASN A 119 -23.58 15.72 9.15
CA ASN A 119 -24.30 17.00 9.12
C ASN A 119 -25.06 17.25 7.81
N VAL A 120 -24.66 16.63 6.70
CA VAL A 120 -25.38 16.73 5.41
C VAL A 120 -26.63 15.83 5.39
N LYS A 121 -26.63 14.69 6.10
CA LYS A 121 -27.83 13.82 6.22
C LYS A 121 -28.90 14.40 7.14
N GLU A 122 -28.53 15.20 8.14
CA GLU A 122 -29.47 15.80 9.09
C GLU A 122 -30.18 17.06 8.55
N LYS A 123 -29.69 17.66 7.45
CA LYS A 123 -30.31 18.85 6.82
C LYS A 123 -31.32 18.55 5.69
N LYS A 124 -31.74 17.30 5.51
CA LYS A 124 -32.75 16.89 4.49
C LYS A 124 -33.96 16.16 5.07
N LYS A 125 -34.51 16.65 6.20
CA LYS A 125 -35.93 16.41 6.52
C LYS A 125 -36.65 17.75 6.49
N PRO A 126 -37.45 18.06 5.44
CA PRO A 126 -38.48 19.07 5.57
C PRO A 126 -39.52 18.56 6.58
N GLY A 127 -40.07 19.49 7.37
CA GLY A 127 -41.09 19.21 8.38
C GLY A 127 -42.42 18.76 7.81
#